data_AF-A0A2I1DIW6-F1
#
_entry.id   AF-A0A2I1DIW6-F1
#
_cell.length_a   1.000
_cell.length_b   1.000
_cell.length_c   1.000
_cell.angle_alpha   90.00
_cell.angle_beta   90.00
_cell.angle_gamma   90.00
#
_symmetry.space_group_name_H-M   'P 1'
#
loop_
_entity.id
_entity.type
_entity.pdbx_description
1 polymer ?
#
loop_
_entity_poly.entity_id
_entity_poly.type
_entity_poly.pdbx_seq_one_letter_code
_entity_poly.pdbx_strand_id
1 'polypeptide(L)'
;MGFEIHYSCRIEDHICCIEDCSNTLGGPTVTNMADRVIDQIRKEPGLPDGMPIIYRDSDGIWDELLVKNGRFWDFAPIQVRNIEEAKRKIRLKYSLQDIAETQKDNAEEYCSWQYDEDGFYATGCGRGFTLNEGDLQENEFQFCPYCGKKIKD
;
A
#
# COMPACT_ATOMS: atom_id res chain seq x y z
N MET A 1 -31.26 -17.27 -15.37
CA MET A 1 -30.27 -16.92 -16.40
C MET A 1 -29.16 -16.14 -15.72
N GLY A 2 -27.96 -16.70 -15.64
CA GLY A 2 -26.79 -15.95 -15.17
C GLY A 2 -26.31 -15.06 -16.30
N PHE A 3 -26.08 -13.78 -16.00
CA PHE A 3 -25.40 -12.90 -16.94
C PHE A 3 -23.90 -13.16 -16.85
N GLU A 4 -23.24 -13.37 -17.99
CA GLU A 4 -21.81 -13.63 -18.11
C GLU A 4 -21.05 -12.30 -18.28
N ILE A 5 -19.98 -12.11 -17.51
CA ILE A 5 -19.14 -10.90 -17.59
C ILE A 5 -18.03 -11.22 -18.56
N HIS A 6 -17.90 -10.43 -19.62
CA HIS A 6 -16.81 -10.59 -20.58
C HIS A 6 -15.67 -9.65 -20.20
N TYR A 7 -14.58 -10.20 -19.71
CA TYR A 7 -13.35 -9.48 -19.46
C TYR A 7 -12.15 -10.32 -19.89
N SER A 8 -11.02 -9.65 -20.16
CA SER A 8 -9.73 -10.31 -20.23
C SER A 8 -8.93 -10.00 -18.96
N CYS A 9 -8.15 -10.97 -18.50
CA CYS A 9 -7.30 -10.84 -17.32
C CYS A 9 -5.89 -11.30 -17.69
N ARG A 10 -4.88 -10.54 -17.27
CA ARG A 10 -3.47 -10.91 -17.41
C ARG A 10 -2.68 -10.42 -16.23
N ILE A 11 -1.66 -11.18 -15.84
CA ILE A 11 -0.73 -10.81 -14.78
C ILE A 11 0.56 -10.35 -15.43
N GLU A 12 0.93 -9.10 -15.20
CA GLU A 12 2.16 -8.49 -15.70
C GLU A 12 2.84 -7.74 -14.57
N ASP A 13 4.15 -7.96 -14.38
CA ASP A 13 4.96 -7.22 -13.40
C ASP A 13 4.34 -7.19 -11.98
N HIS A 14 3.82 -8.34 -11.54
CA HIS A 14 3.10 -8.52 -10.27
C HIS A 14 1.84 -7.66 -10.11
N ILE A 15 1.19 -7.27 -11.21
CA ILE A 15 -0.09 -6.56 -11.24
C ILE A 15 -1.07 -7.37 -12.08
N CYS A 16 -2.30 -7.53 -11.57
CA CYS A 16 -3.40 -8.10 -12.33
C CYS A 16 -4.11 -7.02 -13.13
N CYS A 17 -4.05 -7.11 -14.45
CA CYS A 17 -4.64 -6.15 -15.39
C CYS A 17 -5.91 -6.76 -15.99
N ILE A 18 -7.05 -6.14 -15.72
CA ILE A 18 -8.36 -6.53 -16.25
C ILE A 18 -8.78 -5.54 -17.33
N GLU A 19 -9.26 -6.04 -18.46
CA GLU A 19 -9.93 -5.18 -19.45
C GLU A 19 -11.38 -5.58 -19.58
N ASP A 20 -12.27 -4.61 -19.35
CA ASP A 20 -13.69 -4.77 -19.61
C ASP A 20 -13.91 -4.94 -21.12
N CYS A 21 -14.35 -6.13 -21.53
CA CYS A 21 -14.65 -6.46 -22.92
C CYS A 21 -16.15 -6.37 -23.22
N SER A 22 -16.95 -5.85 -22.29
CA SER A 22 -18.38 -5.67 -22.49
C SER A 22 -18.63 -4.59 -23.55
N ASN A 23 -19.25 -5.02 -24.63
CA ASN A 23 -19.64 -4.21 -25.78
C ASN A 23 -21.17 -3.98 -25.80
N THR A 24 -21.85 -4.31 -24.71
CA THR A 24 -23.30 -4.19 -24.56
C THR A 24 -23.66 -3.02 -23.63
N LEU A 25 -24.40 -2.05 -24.18
CA LEU A 25 -24.93 -0.94 -23.40
C LEU A 25 -25.88 -1.47 -22.32
N GLY A 26 -25.55 -1.24 -21.05
CA GLY A 26 -26.33 -1.75 -19.91
C GLY A 26 -26.13 -3.24 -19.60
N GLY A 27 -25.12 -3.89 -20.22
CA GLY A 27 -24.74 -5.27 -19.93
C GLY A 27 -23.87 -5.42 -18.68
N PRO A 28 -23.51 -6.66 -18.33
CA PRO A 28 -22.53 -6.98 -17.30
C PRO A 28 -21.18 -6.32 -17.61
N THR A 29 -20.72 -5.44 -16.72
CA THR A 29 -19.42 -4.77 -16.80
C THR A 29 -18.58 -5.12 -15.59
N VAL A 30 -17.27 -4.91 -15.66
CA VAL A 30 -16.38 -5.06 -14.50
C VAL A 30 -16.83 -4.11 -13.38
N THR A 31 -17.19 -2.87 -13.72
CA THR A 31 -17.64 -1.86 -12.75
C THR A 31 -18.93 -2.26 -12.03
N ASN A 32 -19.92 -2.79 -12.75
CA ASN A 32 -21.23 -3.13 -12.16
C ASN A 32 -21.24 -4.48 -11.45
N MET A 33 -20.20 -5.29 -11.62
CA MET A 33 -20.13 -6.65 -11.09
C MET A 33 -18.78 -6.97 -10.45
N ALA A 34 -18.08 -5.97 -9.92
CA ALA A 34 -16.72 -6.10 -9.40
C ALA A 34 -16.58 -7.23 -8.36
N ASP A 35 -17.55 -7.40 -7.46
CA ASP A 35 -17.56 -8.53 -6.52
C ASP A 35 -17.46 -9.89 -7.24
N ARG A 36 -18.23 -10.08 -8.31
CA ARG A 36 -18.24 -11.34 -9.06
C ARG A 36 -16.97 -11.53 -9.88
N VAL A 37 -16.41 -10.44 -10.42
CA VAL A 37 -15.13 -10.45 -11.11
C VAL A 37 -14.02 -10.91 -10.16
N ILE A 38 -13.99 -10.39 -8.94
CA ILE A 38 -13.02 -10.83 -7.92
C ILE A 38 -13.23 -12.29 -7.52
N ASP A 39 -14.47 -12.71 -7.30
CA ASP A 39 -14.78 -14.11 -6.99
C ASP A 39 -14.39 -15.07 -8.14
N GLN A 40 -14.42 -14.62 -9.40
CA GLN A 40 -14.00 -15.41 -10.56
C GLN A 40 -12.48 -15.48 -10.67
N ILE A 41 -11.78 -14.34 -10.64
CA ILE A 41 -10.32 -14.30 -10.79
C ILE A 41 -9.63 -15.04 -9.64
N ARG A 42 -10.16 -14.97 -8.41
CA ARG A 42 -9.55 -15.70 -7.28
C ARG A 42 -9.75 -17.22 -7.34
N LYS A 43 -10.66 -17.73 -8.18
CA LYS A 43 -10.75 -19.16 -8.47
C LYS A 43 -9.70 -19.62 -9.47
N GLU A 44 -9.13 -18.69 -10.23
CA GLU A 44 -8.04 -19.01 -11.15
C GLU A 44 -6.73 -19.17 -10.37
N PRO A 45 -5.98 -20.26 -10.62
CA PRO A 45 -4.69 -20.46 -9.98
C PRO A 45 -3.71 -19.39 -10.48
N GLY A 46 -3.18 -18.57 -9.58
CA GLY A 46 -2.10 -17.63 -9.90
C GLY A 46 -2.29 -16.17 -9.52
N LEU A 47 -3.37 -15.80 -8.81
CA LEU A 47 -3.49 -14.48 -8.18
C LEU A 47 -3.11 -14.56 -6.68
N PRO A 48 -1.89 -14.17 -6.28
CA PRO A 48 -1.50 -14.07 -4.88
C PRO A 48 -2.40 -13.10 -4.10
N ASP A 49 -2.61 -13.40 -2.83
CA ASP A 49 -3.22 -12.44 -1.91
C ASP A 49 -2.36 -11.17 -1.82
N GLY A 50 -3.02 -10.00 -1.81
CA GLY A 50 -2.36 -8.69 -1.78
C GLY A 50 -1.82 -8.21 -3.12
N MET A 51 -1.96 -8.97 -4.21
CA MET A 51 -1.58 -8.50 -5.55
C MET A 51 -2.47 -7.32 -5.98
N PRO A 52 -1.88 -6.19 -6.43
CA PRO A 52 -2.65 -5.08 -6.96
C PRO A 52 -3.46 -5.48 -8.19
N ILE A 53 -4.70 -5.01 -8.27
CA ILE A 53 -5.60 -5.24 -9.40
C ILE A 53 -5.96 -3.89 -10.00
N ILE A 54 -5.73 -3.74 -11.30
CA ILE A 54 -6.21 -2.61 -12.08
C ILE A 54 -7.18 -3.10 -13.13
N TYR A 55 -8.18 -2.28 -13.45
CA TYR A 55 -9.12 -2.56 -14.51
C TYR A 55 -9.22 -1.36 -15.46
N ARG A 56 -9.52 -1.65 -16.72
CA ARG A 56 -9.83 -0.65 -17.74
C ARG A 56 -11.33 -0.62 -17.98
N ASP A 57 -11.95 0.53 -17.80
CA ASP A 57 -13.37 0.74 -18.06
C ASP A 57 -13.68 0.92 -19.56
N SER A 58 -14.98 1.08 -19.87
CA SER A 58 -15.46 1.28 -21.24
C SER A 58 -15.01 2.61 -21.87
N ASP A 59 -14.66 3.61 -21.05
CA ASP A 59 -14.11 4.88 -21.52
C ASP A 59 -12.61 4.78 -21.81
N GLY A 60 -12.02 3.61 -21.54
CA GLY A 60 -10.62 3.29 -21.76
C GLY A 60 -9.70 3.84 -20.67
N ILE A 61 -10.24 4.17 -19.49
CA ILE A 61 -9.54 4.65 -18.32
C ILE A 61 -9.17 3.46 -17.45
N TRP A 62 -7.91 3.43 -17.01
CA TRP A 62 -7.42 2.51 -16.00
C TRP A 62 -7.64 3.09 -14.62
N ASP A 63 -8.22 2.29 -13.74
CA ASP A 63 -8.41 2.55 -12.32
C ASP A 63 -8.08 1.29 -11.51
N GLU A 64 -7.95 1.44 -10.20
CA GLU A 64 -7.61 0.34 -9.29
C GLU A 64 -8.89 -0.28 -8.72
N LEU A 65 -8.89 -1.61 -8.66
CA LEU A 65 -9.92 -2.39 -8.00
C LEU A 65 -9.36 -2.86 -6.66
N LEU A 66 -9.86 -2.28 -5.57
CA LEU A 66 -9.39 -2.57 -4.22
C LEU A 66 -10.03 -3.85 -3.69
N VAL A 67 -9.19 -4.73 -3.13
CA VAL A 67 -9.60 -5.99 -2.52
C VAL A 67 -9.17 -6.00 -1.05
N LYS A 68 -10.10 -6.36 -0.16
CA LYS A 68 -9.85 -6.49 1.28
C LYS A 68 -10.38 -7.84 1.76
N ASN A 69 -9.54 -8.58 2.49
CA ASN A 69 -9.87 -9.93 2.96
C ASN A 69 -10.40 -10.83 1.85
N GLY A 70 -9.83 -10.67 0.64
CA GLY A 70 -10.19 -11.47 -0.51
C GLY A 70 -11.54 -11.16 -1.16
N ARG A 71 -12.17 -10.04 -0.82
CA ARG A 71 -13.42 -9.54 -1.42
C ARG A 71 -13.21 -8.16 -2.01
N PHE A 72 -14.00 -7.80 -3.02
CA PHE A 72 -14.06 -6.42 -3.50
C PHE A 72 -14.38 -5.48 -2.33
N TRP A 73 -13.67 -4.36 -2.31
CA TRP A 73 -13.81 -3.33 -1.27
C TRP A 73 -14.30 -2.01 -1.87
N ASP A 74 -13.58 -1.49 -2.87
CA ASP A 74 -13.89 -0.20 -3.49
C ASP A 74 -13.09 -0.01 -4.79
N PHE A 75 -13.32 1.09 -5.49
CA PHE A 75 -12.51 1.55 -6.60
C PHE A 75 -11.61 2.70 -6.15
N ALA A 76 -10.38 2.74 -6.64
CA ALA A 76 -9.48 3.89 -6.45
C ALA A 76 -9.08 4.50 -7.79
N PRO A 77 -9.25 5.82 -7.97
CA PRO A 77 -8.94 6.46 -9.23
C PRO A 77 -7.43 6.47 -9.49
N ILE A 78 -7.01 5.90 -10.61
CA ILE A 78 -5.68 6.12 -11.22
C ILE A 78 -5.81 7.17 -12.34
N GLN A 79 -6.92 7.10 -13.07
CA GLN A 79 -7.39 8.07 -14.07
C GLN A 79 -6.39 8.30 -15.20
N VAL A 80 -5.93 7.21 -15.83
CA VAL A 80 -5.01 7.26 -16.98
C VAL A 80 -5.46 6.33 -18.10
N ARG A 81 -5.19 6.71 -19.35
CA ARG A 81 -5.52 5.87 -20.52
C ARG A 81 -4.43 4.86 -20.88
N ASN A 82 -3.18 5.12 -20.45
CA ASN A 82 -2.02 4.31 -20.78
C ASN A 82 -1.74 3.28 -19.66
N ILE A 83 -1.67 2.00 -20.03
CA ILE A 83 -1.43 0.92 -19.06
C ILE A 83 -0.06 0.98 -18.40
N GLU A 84 1.00 1.36 -19.12
CA GLU A 84 2.34 1.49 -18.54
C GLU A 84 2.39 2.60 -17.48
N GLU A 85 1.65 3.69 -17.72
CA GLU A 85 1.49 4.74 -16.71
C GLU A 85 0.69 4.25 -15.50
N ALA A 86 -0.38 3.48 -15.72
CA ALA A 86 -1.18 2.90 -14.64
C ALA A 86 -0.33 1.96 -13.76
N LYS A 87 0.40 1.03 -14.41
CA LYS A 87 1.33 0.11 -13.74
C LYS A 87 2.38 0.88 -12.94
N ARG A 88 2.98 1.93 -13.52
CA ARG A 88 3.97 2.77 -12.81
C ARG A 88 3.38 3.43 -11.57
N LYS A 89 2.18 4.01 -11.66
CA LYS A 89 1.51 4.66 -10.52
C LYS A 89 1.20 3.67 -9.41
N ILE A 90 0.71 2.47 -9.75
CA ILE A 90 0.46 1.40 -8.77
C ILE A 90 1.74 0.94 -8.09
N ARG A 91 2.82 0.67 -8.83
CA ARG A 91 4.10 0.28 -8.21
C ARG A 91 4.56 1.33 -7.20
N LEU A 92 4.53 2.60 -7.58
CA LEU A 92 4.91 3.69 -6.68
C LEU A 92 4.02 3.74 -5.44
N LYS A 93 2.70 3.60 -5.60
CA LYS A 93 1.75 3.57 -4.48
C LYS A 93 2.10 2.47 -3.47
N TYR A 94 2.25 1.23 -3.93
CA TYR A 94 2.49 0.09 -3.04
C TYR A 94 3.91 0.12 -2.44
N SER A 95 4.93 0.54 -3.20
CA SER A 95 6.27 0.76 -2.62
C SER A 95 6.27 1.83 -1.53
N LEU A 96 5.53 2.92 -1.70
CA LEU A 96 5.41 3.96 -0.67
C LEU A 96 4.65 3.45 0.57
N GLN A 97 3.64 2.59 0.38
CA GLN A 97 2.93 1.96 1.50
C GLN A 97 3.84 1.03 2.29
N ASP A 98 4.64 0.20 1.62
CA ASP A 98 5.59 -0.68 2.28
C ASP A 98 6.65 0.10 3.07
N ILE A 99 7.16 1.21 2.50
CA ILE A 99 8.08 2.13 3.19
C ILE A 99 7.41 2.75 4.41
N ALA A 100 6.16 3.23 4.27
CA ALA A 100 5.43 3.87 5.36
C ALA A 100 5.14 2.90 6.51
N GLU A 101 4.74 1.65 6.22
CA GLU A 101 4.52 0.64 7.26
C GLU A 101 5.85 0.27 7.94
N THR A 102 6.94 0.09 7.17
CA THR A 102 8.26 -0.16 7.73
C THR A 102 8.73 0.98 8.64
N GLN A 103 8.48 2.23 8.28
CA GLN A 103 8.80 3.39 9.10
C GLN A 103 7.94 3.44 10.37
N LYS A 104 6.66 3.09 10.26
CA LYS A 104 5.75 3.02 11.41
C LYS A 104 6.17 1.93 12.38
N ASP A 105 6.46 0.72 11.90
CA ASP A 105 6.95 -0.39 12.72
C ASP A 105 8.24 -0.01 13.45
N ASN A 106 9.20 0.60 12.73
CA ASN A 106 10.42 1.14 13.33
C ASN A 106 10.12 2.19 14.40
N ALA A 107 9.16 3.09 14.17
CA ALA A 107 8.78 4.12 15.15
C ALA A 107 8.02 3.53 16.35
N GLU A 108 7.36 2.38 16.21
CA GLU A 108 6.73 1.65 17.31
C GLU A 108 7.75 0.92 18.18
N GLU A 109 8.81 0.34 17.58
CA GLU A 109 9.87 -0.37 18.32
C GLU A 109 10.93 0.57 18.93
N TYR A 110 11.28 1.65 18.22
CA TYR A 110 12.38 2.54 18.60
C TYR A 110 11.97 3.98 18.88
N CYS A 111 12.76 4.65 19.72
CA CYS A 111 12.76 6.09 19.90
C CYS A 111 14.01 6.66 19.24
N SER A 112 13.84 7.49 18.21
CA SER A 112 14.96 8.19 17.56
C SER A 112 15.49 9.28 18.48
N TRP A 113 16.80 9.34 18.70
CA TRP A 113 17.42 10.41 19.49
C TRP A 113 18.38 11.16 18.58
N GLN A 114 18.25 12.49 18.54
CA GLN A 114 19.11 13.35 17.74
C GLN A 114 19.69 14.43 18.64
N TYR A 115 21.01 14.48 18.72
CA TYR A 115 21.71 15.54 19.42
C TYR A 115 21.63 16.81 18.57
N ASP A 116 21.19 17.92 19.17
CA ASP A 116 21.10 19.21 18.52
C ASP A 116 22.23 20.16 18.92
N GLU A 117 22.31 21.29 18.21
CA GLU A 117 23.32 22.32 18.41
C GLU A 117 23.17 23.06 19.76
N ASP A 118 22.00 22.95 20.40
CA ASP A 118 21.69 23.56 21.69
C ASP A 118 22.13 22.69 22.88
N GLY A 119 22.72 21.51 22.61
CA GLY A 119 23.30 20.64 23.62
C GLY A 119 22.28 19.72 24.31
N PHE A 120 21.13 19.47 23.68
CA PHE A 120 20.17 18.47 24.14
C PHE A 120 19.86 17.42 23.07
N TYR A 121 19.33 16.29 23.50
CA TYR A 121 18.79 15.26 22.62
C TYR A 121 17.31 15.54 22.39
N ALA A 122 16.94 15.82 21.15
CA ALA A 122 15.57 15.76 20.69
C ALA A 122 15.16 14.29 20.49
N THR A 123 14.20 13.81 21.29
CA THR A 123 13.70 12.43 21.20
C THR A 123 12.50 12.32 20.27
N GLY A 124 12.33 11.17 19.61
CA GLY A 124 11.21 10.89 18.71
C GLY A 124 9.85 10.85 19.41
N CYS A 125 9.85 10.81 20.76
CA CYS A 125 8.63 10.94 21.56
C CYS A 125 8.29 12.39 21.93
N GLY A 126 9.04 13.37 21.43
CA GLY A 126 8.78 14.81 21.61
C GLY A 126 9.25 15.38 22.95
N ARG A 127 10.17 14.69 23.64
CA ARG A 127 10.82 15.19 24.86
C ARG A 127 12.27 15.57 24.57
N GLY A 128 12.75 16.63 25.20
CA GLY A 128 14.19 16.95 25.25
C GLY A 128 14.85 16.19 26.39
N PHE A 129 16.06 15.69 26.17
CA PHE A 129 16.87 15.02 27.19
C PHE A 129 18.28 15.61 27.22
N THR A 130 18.84 15.80 28.42
CA THR A 130 20.22 16.29 28.58
C THR A 130 21.00 15.28 29.41
N LEU A 131 22.18 14.88 28.92
CA LEU A 131 23.13 14.10 29.70
C LEU A 131 23.97 15.06 30.56
N ASN A 132 24.19 14.72 31.82
CA ASN A 132 25.01 15.56 32.71
C ASN A 132 26.50 15.41 32.39
N GLU A 133 26.93 14.21 32.00
CA GLU A 133 28.31 13.88 31.61
C GLU A 133 28.27 12.77 30.54
N GLY A 134 29.18 12.80 29.57
CA GLY A 134 29.33 11.79 28.51
C GLY A 134 28.22 11.74 27.46
N ASP A 135 28.32 10.80 26.52
CA ASP A 135 27.33 10.54 25.46
C ASP A 135 26.41 9.34 25.76
N LEU A 136 25.49 9.01 24.84
CA LEU A 136 24.54 7.90 25.01
C LEU A 136 25.24 6.54 25.18
N GLN A 137 26.36 6.33 24.48
CA GLN A 137 27.11 5.08 24.53
C GLN A 137 27.87 4.97 25.86
N GLU A 138 28.49 6.06 26.31
CA GLU A 138 29.21 6.14 27.59
C GLU A 138 28.27 5.95 28.80
N ASN A 139 27.01 6.37 28.68
CA ASN A 139 26.00 6.24 29.73
C ASN A 139 25.14 4.98 29.61
N GLU A 140 25.44 4.08 28.66
CA GLU A 140 24.73 2.81 28.43
C GLU A 140 23.20 2.96 28.24
N PHE A 141 22.74 4.07 27.65
CA PHE A 141 21.32 4.30 27.41
C PHE A 141 20.79 3.38 26.30
N GLN A 142 20.05 2.34 26.69
CA GLN A 142 19.45 1.40 25.73
C GLN A 142 17.96 1.68 25.46
N PHE A 143 17.27 2.37 26.37
CA PHE A 143 15.84 2.63 26.29
C PHE A 143 15.53 4.09 26.64
N CYS A 144 14.57 4.67 25.92
CA CYS A 144 14.09 6.02 26.20
C CYS A 144 13.33 6.04 27.54
N PRO A 145 13.74 6.85 28.54
CA PRO A 145 13.08 6.91 29.84
C PRO A 145 11.66 7.49 29.79
N TYR A 146 11.28 8.13 28.68
CA TYR A 146 9.95 8.75 28.53
C TYR A 146 8.91 7.83 27.93
N CYS A 147 9.26 7.07 26.88
CA CYS A 147 8.31 6.22 26.17
C CYS A 147 8.61 4.72 26.30
N GLY A 148 9.73 4.33 26.92
CA GLY A 148 10.11 2.94 27.16
C GLY A 148 10.60 2.17 25.92
N LYS A 149 10.61 2.79 24.73
CA LYS A 149 11.11 2.19 23.48
C LYS A 149 12.63 2.13 23.45
N LYS A 150 13.19 1.18 22.69
CA LYS A 150 14.66 1.11 22.49
C LYS A 150 15.17 2.36 21.80
N ILE A 151 16.37 2.81 22.15
CA ILE A 151 16.99 3.91 21.40
C ILE A 151 17.59 3.33 20.12
N LYS A 152 17.37 4.01 18.99
CA LYS A 152 17.96 3.64 17.71
C LYS A 152 19.28 4.37 17.56
N ASP A 153 20.39 3.61 17.53
CA ASP A 153 21.74 4.10 17.19
C ASP A 153 21.79 4.74 15.79
#